data_AF-A0A9R0RVD2-F1
#
_entry.id   AF-A0A9R0RVD2-F1
#
_cell.length_a   1.000
_cell.length_b   1.000
_cell.length_c   1.000
_cell.angle_alpha   90.00
_cell.angle_beta   90.00
_cell.angle_gamma   90.00
#
_symmetry.space_group_name_H-M   'P 1'
#
loop_
_entity.id
_entity.type
_entity.pdbx_description
1 polymer ?
#
loop_
_entity_poly.entity_id
_entity_poly.type
_entity_poly.pdbx_seq_one_letter_code
_entity_poly.pdbx_strand_id
1 'polypeptide(L)'
;MGSKDPQPCWVLMLEVLDNLPHDLVYSPDQVSPWMEVWIEKVNGSSQVCEVYKPLQDPLVSCCSEIVGMNEENPSLREKLSFAAKGLISKVFPKPRRAWLPTGCLKLLDTLHQALPSMSLIASDFSYLPDVSIPGDRAPLVSSKKDGKTLDHPNYLDARGDADIFFPTDFLLLEQIDHHCSGFSKDQMNRGAFKPVKSRRTIILDSAAFMEEFGLPLKTRTKDGYNPLLDDFRNTKFYLSVPTHNK
;
A
#
# COMPACT_ATOMS: atom_id res chain seq x y z
N MET A 1 2.61 -6.32 -24.34
CA MET A 1 3.68 -6.16 -23.33
C MET A 1 4.93 -5.65 -24.03
N GLY A 2 5.59 -4.64 -23.46
CA GLY A 2 6.84 -4.09 -24.02
C GLY A 2 7.98 -5.10 -23.95
N SER A 3 9.00 -4.92 -24.79
CA SER A 3 10.22 -5.73 -24.75
C SER A 3 10.96 -5.54 -23.43
N LYS A 4 11.48 -6.62 -22.85
CA LYS A 4 12.35 -6.59 -21.67
C LYS A 4 13.63 -5.79 -21.97
N ASP A 5 13.92 -4.78 -21.17
CA ASP A 5 15.15 -3.99 -21.23
C ASP A 5 16.02 -4.27 -20.01
N PRO A 6 17.18 -4.93 -20.16
CA PRO A 6 18.06 -5.26 -19.05
C PRO A 6 18.91 -4.09 -18.54
N GLN A 7 18.88 -2.92 -19.20
CA GLN A 7 19.73 -1.79 -18.83
C GLN A 7 19.34 -1.20 -17.46
N PRO A 8 20.32 -0.69 -16.68
CA PRO A 8 20.02 0.07 -15.48
C PRO A 8 19.11 1.27 -15.81
N CYS A 9 17.97 1.35 -15.13
CA CYS A 9 16.96 2.39 -15.34
C CYS A 9 16.52 2.96 -14.00
N TRP A 10 16.22 4.26 -13.95
CA TRP A 10 15.61 4.89 -12.79
C TRP A 10 14.11 5.05 -13.03
N VAL A 11 13.32 4.52 -12.11
CA VAL A 11 11.86 4.71 -12.09
C VAL A 11 11.53 5.62 -10.91
N LEU A 12 10.87 6.73 -11.20
CA LEU A 12 10.42 7.71 -10.22
C LEU A 12 8.88 7.66 -10.15
N MET A 13 8.34 7.35 -8.98
CA MET A 13 6.89 7.26 -8.74
C MET A 13 6.51 8.20 -7.59
N LEU A 14 6.21 9.45 -7.91
CA LEU A 14 5.86 10.47 -6.93
C LEU A 14 4.35 10.75 -7.05
N GLU A 15 3.59 10.53 -5.97
CA GLU A 15 2.12 10.69 -5.94
C GLU A 15 1.43 9.81 -7.00
N VAL A 16 1.78 8.53 -6.99
CA VAL A 16 1.25 7.53 -7.95
C VAL A 16 0.51 6.42 -7.23
N LEU A 17 1.02 5.96 -6.08
CA LEU A 17 0.59 4.74 -5.41
C LEU A 17 -0.77 4.91 -4.73
N ASP A 18 -1.03 6.09 -4.15
CA ASP A 18 -2.30 6.47 -3.52
C ASP A 18 -3.50 6.45 -4.49
N ASN A 19 -3.24 6.69 -5.76
CA ASN A 19 -4.24 6.71 -6.83
C ASN A 19 -4.43 5.33 -7.50
N LEU A 20 -3.63 4.31 -7.15
CA LEU A 20 -3.78 2.98 -7.72
C LEU A 20 -4.95 2.23 -7.08
N PRO A 21 -5.70 1.44 -7.88
CA PRO A 21 -6.86 0.72 -7.39
C PRO A 21 -6.48 -0.28 -6.30
N HIS A 22 -7.34 -0.35 -5.29
CA HIS A 22 -7.32 -1.39 -4.26
C HIS A 22 -8.59 -2.21 -4.30
N ASP A 23 -8.45 -3.53 -4.19
CA ASP A 23 -9.58 -4.44 -4.02
C ASP A 23 -9.92 -4.61 -2.54
N LEU A 24 -11.21 -4.61 -2.21
CA LEU A 24 -11.69 -4.79 -0.84
C LEU A 24 -12.00 -6.26 -0.56
N VAL A 25 -11.41 -6.77 0.52
CA VAL A 25 -11.75 -8.09 1.08
C VAL A 25 -12.39 -7.95 2.46
N TYR A 26 -13.29 -8.88 2.77
CA TYR A 26 -14.06 -8.91 4.00
C TYR A 26 -14.05 -10.30 4.64
N SER A 27 -14.02 -10.36 5.97
CA SER A 27 -14.34 -11.57 6.71
C SER A 27 -15.30 -11.22 7.86
N PRO A 28 -16.38 -12.00 8.09
CA PRO A 28 -17.35 -11.70 9.14
C PRO A 28 -16.79 -11.85 10.55
N ASP A 29 -15.73 -12.63 10.72
CA ASP A 29 -15.06 -12.86 12.00
C ASP A 29 -13.60 -13.29 11.79
N GLN A 30 -12.92 -13.74 12.84
CA GLN A 30 -11.50 -14.10 12.80
C GLN A 30 -11.24 -15.52 12.28
N VAL A 31 -12.27 -16.36 12.16
CA VAL A 31 -12.15 -17.78 11.78
C VAL A 31 -12.72 -18.06 10.39
N SER A 32 -13.61 -17.19 9.91
CA SER A 32 -14.23 -17.29 8.60
C SER A 32 -13.25 -16.90 7.49
N PRO A 33 -13.34 -17.56 6.32
CA PRO A 33 -12.49 -17.24 5.19
C PRO A 33 -12.75 -15.81 4.69
N TRP A 34 -11.72 -15.21 4.11
CA TRP A 34 -11.86 -13.94 3.42
C TRP A 34 -12.71 -14.09 2.15
N MET A 35 -13.50 -13.07 1.87
CA MET A 35 -14.38 -12.94 0.72
C MET A 35 -14.06 -11.65 -0.04
N GLU A 36 -14.23 -11.67 -1.35
CA GLU A 36 -14.19 -10.48 -2.19
C GLU A 36 -15.45 -9.64 -1.98
N VAL A 37 -15.27 -8.32 -1.94
CA VAL A 37 -16.38 -7.37 -1.93
C VAL A 37 -16.59 -6.82 -3.33
N TRP A 38 -17.73 -7.13 -3.92
CA TRP A 38 -18.15 -6.67 -5.22
C TRP A 38 -19.21 -5.57 -5.07
N ILE A 39 -19.23 -4.63 -6.01
CA ILE A 39 -20.26 -3.60 -6.09
C ILE A 39 -21.26 -4.00 -7.17
N GLU A 40 -22.52 -4.15 -6.80
CA GLU A 40 -23.61 -4.46 -7.74
C GLU A 40 -24.67 -3.36 -7.72
N LYS A 41 -25.31 -3.10 -8.87
CA LYS A 41 -26.42 -2.16 -8.97
C LYS A 41 -27.66 -2.77 -8.35
N VAL A 42 -28.34 -2.00 -7.50
CA VAL A 42 -29.63 -2.41 -6.96
C VAL A 42 -30.69 -2.29 -8.07
N ASN A 43 -31.35 -3.41 -8.38
CA ASN A 43 -32.34 -3.50 -9.45
C ASN A 43 -33.36 -2.37 -9.39
N GLY A 44 -33.53 -1.66 -10.51
CA GLY A 44 -34.48 -0.56 -10.64
C GLY A 44 -34.07 0.76 -9.98
N SER A 45 -32.82 0.91 -9.52
CA SER A 45 -32.31 2.16 -8.95
C SER A 45 -30.93 2.53 -9.48
N SER A 46 -30.50 3.77 -9.24
CA SER A 46 -29.12 4.21 -9.47
C SER A 46 -28.18 3.92 -8.29
N GLN A 47 -28.68 3.25 -7.23
CA GLN A 47 -27.89 2.92 -6.05
C GLN A 47 -27.10 1.63 -6.29
N VAL A 48 -25.98 1.53 -5.61
CA VAL A 48 -25.13 0.34 -5.60
C VAL A 48 -25.05 -0.22 -4.19
N CYS A 49 -24.83 -1.52 -4.09
CA CYS A 49 -24.61 -2.21 -2.81
C CYS A 49 -23.39 -3.13 -2.89
N GLU A 50 -22.83 -3.44 -1.72
CA GLU A 50 -21.81 -4.46 -1.58
C GLU A 50 -22.44 -5.85 -1.61
N VAL A 51 -21.84 -6.76 -2.36
CA VAL A 51 -22.10 -8.19 -2.31
C VAL A 51 -20.80 -8.94 -2.04
N TYR A 52 -20.90 -10.05 -1.32
CA TYR A 52 -19.74 -10.80 -0.85
C TYR A 52 -19.64 -12.12 -1.62
N LYS A 53 -18.49 -12.37 -2.24
CA LYS A 53 -18.24 -13.57 -3.04
C LYS A 53 -17.00 -14.32 -2.51
N PRO A 54 -16.93 -15.65 -2.64
CA PRO A 54 -15.71 -16.38 -2.29
C PRO A 54 -14.50 -15.83 -3.05
N LEU A 55 -13.34 -15.80 -2.40
CA LEU A 55 -12.07 -15.36 -2.99
C LEU A 55 -11.69 -16.28 -4.17
N GLN A 56 -11.66 -15.73 -5.38
CA GLN A 56 -11.38 -16.45 -6.63
C GLN A 56 -10.44 -15.69 -7.57
N ASP A 57 -10.37 -14.36 -7.46
CA ASP A 57 -9.49 -13.52 -8.25
C ASP A 57 -8.02 -13.83 -7.94
N PRO A 58 -7.19 -14.20 -8.94
CA PRO A 58 -5.79 -14.56 -8.72
C PRO A 58 -4.93 -13.41 -8.19
N LEU A 59 -5.21 -12.17 -8.58
CA LEU A 59 -4.47 -10.99 -8.16
C LEU A 59 -4.79 -10.66 -6.69
N VAL A 60 -6.08 -10.69 -6.33
CA VAL A 60 -6.53 -10.50 -4.94
C VAL A 60 -5.98 -11.61 -4.05
N SER A 61 -5.99 -12.86 -4.52
CA SER A 61 -5.44 -14.01 -3.79
C SER A 61 -3.94 -13.86 -3.56
N CYS A 62 -3.17 -13.55 -4.61
CA CYS A 62 -1.74 -13.30 -4.51
C CYS A 62 -1.43 -12.15 -3.54
N CYS A 63 -2.16 -11.04 -3.63
CA CYS A 63 -1.98 -9.92 -2.71
C CYS A 63 -2.30 -10.33 -1.25
N SER A 64 -3.33 -11.12 -1.03
CA SER A 64 -3.73 -11.62 0.29
C SER A 64 -2.65 -12.51 0.92
N GLU A 65 -1.99 -13.35 0.10
CA GLU A 65 -0.86 -14.18 0.51
C GLU A 65 0.36 -13.33 0.90
N ILE A 66 0.70 -12.30 0.10
CA ILE A 66 1.81 -11.38 0.41
C ILE A 66 1.54 -10.64 1.72
N VAL A 67 0.30 -10.17 1.93
CA VAL A 67 -0.13 -9.52 3.18
C VAL A 67 -0.04 -10.47 4.38
N GLY A 68 -0.03 -11.79 4.16
CA GLY A 68 0.00 -12.81 5.21
C GLY A 68 -1.37 -13.03 5.86
N MET A 69 -2.47 -12.83 5.12
CA MET A 69 -3.83 -12.95 5.65
C MET A 69 -4.21 -14.39 6.06
N ASN A 70 -3.51 -15.38 5.51
CA ASN A 70 -3.72 -16.81 5.74
C ASN A 70 -2.70 -17.43 6.72
N GLU A 71 -1.77 -16.65 7.28
CA GLU A 71 -0.80 -17.18 8.26
C GLU A 71 -1.48 -17.30 9.65
N GLU A 72 -1.66 -18.52 10.15
CA GLU A 72 -2.11 -18.80 11.53
C GLU A 72 -1.10 -18.38 12.60
N ASN A 73 0.13 -18.06 12.20
CA ASN A 73 1.19 -17.56 13.07
C ASN A 73 1.60 -16.16 12.62
N PRO A 74 1.33 -15.09 13.42
CA PRO A 74 1.86 -13.76 13.14
C PRO A 74 3.40 -13.80 13.24
N SER A 75 4.05 -14.05 12.12
CA SER A 75 5.50 -14.11 12.00
C SER A 75 6.09 -12.72 12.25
N LEU A 76 6.63 -12.49 13.45
CA LEU A 76 7.40 -11.30 13.89
C LEU A 76 6.70 -9.93 13.82
N ARG A 77 5.61 -9.81 13.06
CA ARG A 77 4.87 -8.59 12.69
C ARG A 77 4.11 -7.96 13.86
N GLU A 78 3.71 -8.76 14.85
CA GLU A 78 3.07 -8.26 16.06
C GLU A 78 4.08 -7.74 17.11
N LYS A 79 5.36 -8.11 17.05
CA LYS A 79 6.33 -7.71 18.09
C LYS A 79 6.75 -6.25 18.01
N LEU A 80 6.63 -5.60 16.84
CA LEU A 80 7.03 -4.21 16.67
C LEU A 80 5.86 -3.21 16.72
N SER A 81 4.62 -3.68 16.59
CA SER A 81 3.41 -2.83 16.54
C SER A 81 2.55 -2.83 17.82
N PHE A 82 2.83 -3.71 18.79
CA PHE A 82 1.98 -3.93 19.97
C PHE A 82 2.54 -3.52 21.34
N ALA A 83 3.57 -2.67 21.41
CA ALA A 83 3.97 -2.10 22.71
C ALA A 83 2.92 -1.12 23.29
N ALA A 84 1.83 -0.78 22.59
CA ALA A 84 0.91 0.29 23.00
C ALA A 84 -0.60 0.00 22.99
N LYS A 85 -1.08 -1.23 22.71
CA LYS A 85 -2.54 -1.51 22.79
C LYS A 85 -2.82 -2.86 23.44
N GLY A 86 -3.53 -2.77 24.56
CA GLY A 86 -3.66 -3.81 25.57
C GLY A 86 -4.42 -5.07 25.15
N LEU A 87 -4.09 -6.13 25.88
CA LEU A 87 -4.54 -7.52 25.84
C LEU A 87 -6.05 -7.76 26.12
N ILE A 88 -6.99 -6.94 25.63
CA ILE A 88 -8.41 -7.00 26.07
C ILE A 88 -9.44 -7.34 24.97
N SER A 89 -9.08 -7.49 23.69
CA SER A 89 -10.11 -7.67 22.63
C SER A 89 -10.41 -9.10 22.13
N LYS A 90 -9.90 -10.16 22.78
CA LYS A 90 -9.82 -11.50 22.16
C LYS A 90 -11.05 -12.43 22.24
N VAL A 91 -12.28 -11.97 22.54
CA VAL A 91 -13.41 -12.93 22.69
C VAL A 91 -14.71 -12.54 21.96
N PHE A 92 -14.75 -11.47 21.16
CA PHE A 92 -15.94 -11.20 20.33
C PHE A 92 -15.61 -11.32 18.84
N PRO A 93 -16.41 -12.10 18.07
CA PRO A 93 -16.30 -12.12 16.63
C PRO A 93 -16.51 -10.70 16.12
N LYS A 94 -15.52 -10.18 15.37
CA LYS A 94 -15.57 -8.83 14.81
C LYS A 94 -15.35 -8.91 13.31
N PRO A 95 -16.20 -8.25 12.51
CA PRO A 95 -15.99 -8.18 11.08
C PRO A 95 -14.68 -7.46 10.78
N ARG A 96 -13.98 -7.95 9.76
CA ARG A 96 -12.69 -7.44 9.30
C ARG A 96 -12.84 -6.99 7.86
N ARG A 97 -12.21 -5.87 7.53
CA ARG A 97 -12.12 -5.30 6.19
C ARG A 97 -10.69 -4.94 5.92
N ALA A 98 -10.23 -5.17 4.71
CA ALA A 98 -8.88 -4.79 4.30
C ALA A 98 -8.87 -4.44 2.83
N TRP A 99 -8.21 -3.33 2.53
CA TRP A 99 -8.01 -2.81 1.18
C TRP A 99 -6.64 -3.27 0.69
N LEU A 100 -6.64 -4.00 -0.42
CA LEU A 100 -5.47 -4.67 -0.97
C LEU A 100 -4.91 -3.88 -2.15
N PRO A 101 -3.63 -3.47 -2.16
CA PRO A 101 -3.03 -2.64 -3.21
C PRO A 101 -2.75 -3.45 -4.50
N THR A 102 -3.77 -4.05 -5.09
CA THR A 102 -3.68 -4.91 -6.27
C THR A 102 -3.20 -4.16 -7.50
N GLY A 103 -3.55 -2.88 -7.65
CA GLY A 103 -3.00 -2.01 -8.68
C GLY A 103 -1.48 -1.83 -8.57
N CYS A 104 -0.98 -1.62 -7.34
CA CYS A 104 0.46 -1.55 -7.06
C CYS A 104 1.15 -2.87 -7.36
N LEU A 105 0.58 -4.01 -6.95
CA LEU A 105 1.11 -5.34 -7.23
C LEU A 105 1.25 -5.58 -8.74
N LYS A 106 0.19 -5.31 -9.50
CA LYS A 106 0.20 -5.46 -10.96
C LYS A 106 1.20 -4.54 -11.65
N LEU A 107 1.33 -3.30 -11.17
CA LEU A 107 2.29 -2.33 -11.70
C LEU A 107 3.73 -2.80 -11.44
N LEU A 108 4.07 -3.16 -10.20
CA LEU A 108 5.42 -3.60 -9.86
C LEU A 108 5.80 -4.91 -10.54
N ASP A 109 4.87 -5.86 -10.66
CA ASP A 109 5.09 -7.08 -11.44
C ASP A 109 5.43 -6.77 -12.90
N THR A 110 4.66 -5.87 -13.52
CA THR A 110 4.93 -5.43 -14.90
C THR A 110 6.28 -4.72 -15.02
N LEU A 111 6.62 -3.85 -14.06
CA LEU A 111 7.89 -3.11 -14.05
C LEU A 111 9.09 -4.05 -13.89
N HIS A 112 9.04 -5.04 -13.00
CA HIS A 112 10.14 -6.01 -12.84
C HIS A 112 10.31 -6.91 -14.06
N GLN A 113 9.21 -7.26 -14.74
CA GLN A 113 9.27 -8.01 -15.99
C GLN A 113 9.91 -7.19 -17.13
N ALA A 114 9.54 -5.91 -17.25
CA ALA A 114 10.02 -5.02 -18.30
C ALA A 114 11.43 -4.45 -18.04
N LEU A 115 11.72 -4.09 -16.79
CA LEU A 115 12.91 -3.35 -16.33
C LEU A 115 13.57 -4.06 -15.12
N PRO A 116 14.09 -5.29 -15.27
CA PRO A 116 14.63 -6.09 -14.16
C PRO A 116 15.79 -5.41 -13.39
N SER A 117 16.50 -4.48 -14.03
CA SER A 117 17.64 -3.76 -13.44
C SER A 117 17.24 -2.37 -12.92
N MET A 118 15.94 -2.09 -12.75
CA MET A 118 15.49 -0.77 -12.31
C MET A 118 15.94 -0.45 -10.88
N SER A 119 16.24 0.82 -10.64
CA SER A 119 16.28 1.46 -9.32
C SER A 119 15.01 2.29 -9.18
N LEU A 120 14.26 2.05 -8.10
CA LEU A 120 12.96 2.65 -7.84
C LEU A 120 13.08 3.68 -6.72
N ILE A 121 12.55 4.87 -6.97
CA ILE A 121 12.24 5.88 -5.95
C ILE A 121 10.74 6.10 -6.02
N ALA A 122 10.02 5.79 -4.95
CA ALA A 122 8.61 6.10 -4.83
C ALA A 122 8.37 7.02 -3.63
N SER A 123 7.42 7.94 -3.73
CA SER A 123 6.98 8.77 -2.61
C SER A 123 5.48 8.97 -2.66
N ASP A 124 4.86 8.83 -1.50
CA ASP A 124 3.41 8.93 -1.35
C ASP A 124 2.98 9.13 0.11
N PHE A 125 1.70 9.37 0.34
CA PHE A 125 1.08 9.44 1.66
C PHE A 125 1.16 8.10 2.38
N SER A 126 1.80 8.09 3.55
CA SER A 126 1.85 6.94 4.46
C SER A 126 0.63 6.81 5.36
N TYR A 127 -0.11 7.91 5.55
CA TYR A 127 -1.41 7.92 6.19
C TYR A 127 -2.24 9.10 5.68
N LEU A 128 -3.56 8.94 5.75
CA LEU A 128 -4.54 9.96 5.43
C LEU A 128 -5.26 10.37 6.73
N PRO A 129 -5.40 11.67 7.02
CA PRO A 129 -6.15 12.13 8.18
C PRO A 129 -7.66 11.87 7.99
N ASP A 130 -8.37 11.74 9.11
CA ASP A 130 -9.84 11.77 9.15
C ASP A 130 -10.58 10.72 8.28
N VAL A 131 -9.93 9.59 7.98
CA VAL A 131 -10.56 8.47 7.25
C VAL A 131 -11.68 7.84 8.09
N SER A 132 -12.91 7.99 7.63
CA SER A 132 -14.11 7.39 8.25
C SER A 132 -14.47 6.02 7.68
N ILE A 133 -13.96 5.67 6.49
CA ILE A 133 -14.25 4.41 5.82
C ILE A 133 -13.59 3.25 6.59
N PRO A 134 -14.30 2.14 6.86
CA PRO A 134 -13.75 1.06 7.66
C PRO A 134 -12.77 0.19 6.88
N GLY A 135 -11.80 -0.36 7.61
CA GLY A 135 -10.89 -1.40 7.15
C GLY A 135 -9.42 -0.98 7.15
N ASP A 136 -8.54 -1.97 7.13
CA ASP A 136 -7.10 -1.75 7.05
C ASP A 136 -6.76 -1.12 5.69
N ARG A 137 -5.99 -0.02 5.71
CA ARG A 137 -5.64 0.79 4.53
C ARG A 137 -6.85 1.38 3.79
N ALA A 138 -7.91 1.72 4.52
CA ALA A 138 -9.10 2.32 3.94
C ALA A 138 -8.81 3.65 3.22
N PRO A 139 -9.54 3.94 2.12
CA PRO A 139 -9.35 5.15 1.37
C PRO A 139 -9.96 6.36 2.05
N LEU A 140 -9.45 7.53 1.70
CA LEU A 140 -10.18 8.79 1.79
C LEU A 140 -10.94 9.00 0.47
N VAL A 141 -12.24 9.26 0.57
CA VAL A 141 -13.09 9.58 -0.58
C VAL A 141 -13.56 11.01 -0.41
N SER A 142 -13.25 11.87 -1.37
CA SER A 142 -13.48 13.30 -1.22
C SER A 142 -13.95 13.92 -2.53
N SER A 143 -14.94 14.83 -2.48
CA SER A 143 -15.33 15.62 -3.64
C SER A 143 -15.16 17.12 -3.39
N LYS A 144 -14.94 17.87 -4.46
CA LYS A 144 -14.86 19.34 -4.42
C LYS A 144 -16.16 19.94 -4.91
N LYS A 145 -16.86 20.64 -4.03
CA LYS A 145 -18.08 21.39 -4.36
C LYS A 145 -17.92 22.84 -3.92
N ASP A 146 -18.07 23.77 -4.86
CA ASP A 146 -17.97 25.22 -4.61
C ASP A 146 -16.65 25.64 -3.93
N GLY A 147 -15.54 24.98 -4.29
CA GLY A 147 -14.22 25.23 -3.72
C GLY A 147 -14.02 24.67 -2.30
N LYS A 148 -15.02 23.95 -1.74
CA LYS A 148 -14.92 23.24 -0.48
C LYS A 148 -14.76 21.75 -0.70
N THR A 149 -13.85 21.17 0.07
CA THR A 149 -13.64 19.72 0.15
C THR A 149 -14.71 19.10 1.04
N LEU A 150 -15.37 18.05 0.57
CA LEU A 150 -16.35 17.26 1.31
C LEU A 150 -15.92 15.80 1.30
N ASP A 151 -15.59 15.29 2.48
CA ASP A 151 -15.23 13.89 2.65
C ASP A 151 -16.48 13.02 2.83
N HIS A 152 -16.50 11.88 2.14
CA HIS A 152 -17.64 10.98 2.13
C HIS A 152 -17.47 9.88 3.19
N PRO A 153 -18.52 9.57 3.96
CA PRO A 153 -18.45 8.53 4.99
C PRO A 153 -18.32 7.11 4.40
N ASN A 154 -18.61 6.95 3.11
CA ASN A 154 -18.51 5.69 2.38
C ASN A 154 -18.10 5.95 0.92
N TYR A 155 -17.64 4.90 0.24
CA TYR A 155 -17.21 4.95 -1.16
C TYR A 155 -18.32 4.64 -2.17
N LEU A 156 -19.49 4.15 -1.72
CA LEU A 156 -20.63 3.83 -2.59
C LEU A 156 -21.31 5.09 -3.13
N ASP A 157 -21.15 6.21 -2.43
CA ASP A 157 -21.66 7.52 -2.83
C ASP A 157 -20.73 8.25 -3.82
N ALA A 158 -19.54 7.71 -4.12
CA ALA A 158 -18.61 8.26 -5.11
C ALA A 158 -19.15 8.06 -6.53
N ARG A 159 -19.79 9.09 -7.12
CA ARG A 159 -20.44 9.01 -8.44
C ARG A 159 -19.56 9.49 -9.59
N GLY A 160 -18.24 9.32 -9.46
CA GLY A 160 -17.24 9.70 -10.48
C GLY A 160 -16.80 11.17 -10.45
N ASP A 161 -17.35 11.97 -9.54
CA ASP A 161 -16.93 13.35 -9.21
C ASP A 161 -16.16 13.43 -7.88
N ALA A 162 -15.90 12.28 -7.26
CA ALA A 162 -15.10 12.14 -6.06
C ALA A 162 -13.74 11.51 -6.38
N ASP A 163 -12.69 12.07 -5.80
CA ASP A 163 -11.35 11.53 -5.80
C ASP A 163 -11.23 10.49 -4.68
N ILE A 164 -10.50 9.40 -4.94
CA ILE A 164 -10.28 8.31 -3.99
C ILE A 164 -8.78 8.15 -3.82
N PHE A 165 -8.31 8.31 -2.57
CA PHE A 165 -6.90 8.18 -2.21
C PHE A 165 -6.72 7.05 -1.21
N PHE A 166 -5.72 6.21 -1.42
CA PHE A 166 -5.34 5.15 -0.49
C PHE A 166 -4.04 5.52 0.25
N PRO A 167 -3.95 5.28 1.56
CA PRO A 167 -2.66 5.39 2.25
C PRO A 167 -1.73 4.27 1.79
N THR A 168 -0.50 4.62 1.43
CA THR A 168 0.54 3.66 1.07
C THR A 168 1.12 3.01 2.32
N ASP A 169 0.94 1.69 2.45
CA ASP A 169 1.64 0.86 3.44
C ASP A 169 3.03 0.52 2.91
N PHE A 170 4.03 1.32 3.28
CA PHE A 170 5.41 1.21 2.80
C PHE A 170 6.09 -0.13 3.15
N LEU A 171 5.65 -0.81 4.21
CA LEU A 171 6.16 -2.14 4.54
C LEU A 171 5.55 -3.19 3.61
N LEU A 172 4.26 -3.08 3.29
CA LEU A 172 3.63 -3.91 2.29
C LEU A 172 4.19 -3.66 0.89
N LEU A 173 4.48 -2.40 0.54
CA LEU A 173 5.15 -2.03 -0.70
C LEU A 173 6.50 -2.75 -0.83
N GLU A 174 7.32 -2.76 0.23
CA GLU A 174 8.58 -3.50 0.25
C GLU A 174 8.38 -5.01 0.02
N GLN A 175 7.34 -5.60 0.60
CA GLN A 175 7.03 -7.02 0.43
C GLN A 175 6.61 -7.34 -1.01
N ILE A 176 5.76 -6.50 -1.61
CA ILE A 176 5.33 -6.62 -3.00
C ILE A 176 6.53 -6.46 -3.94
N ASP A 177 7.36 -5.45 -3.74
CA ASP A 177 8.55 -5.19 -4.56
C ASP A 177 9.52 -6.38 -4.54
N HIS A 178 9.80 -6.93 -3.35
CA HIS A 178 10.61 -8.13 -3.23
C HIS A 178 9.97 -9.32 -3.95
N HIS A 179 8.67 -9.57 -3.73
CA HIS A 179 7.93 -10.65 -4.38
C HIS A 179 8.06 -10.56 -5.92
N CYS A 180 7.75 -9.41 -6.51
CA CYS A 180 7.81 -9.17 -7.95
C CYS A 180 9.22 -9.25 -8.52
N SER A 181 10.25 -8.93 -7.72
CA SER A 181 11.65 -9.07 -8.12
C SER A 181 12.19 -10.51 -8.15
N GLY A 182 11.34 -11.50 -7.83
CA GLY A 182 11.69 -12.93 -7.82
C GLY A 182 12.16 -13.45 -6.46
N PHE A 183 11.98 -12.70 -5.36
CA PHE A 183 12.24 -13.18 -4.01
C PHE A 183 11.07 -14.05 -3.53
N SER A 184 11.30 -15.35 -3.31
CA SER A 184 10.29 -16.27 -2.76
C SER A 184 10.64 -16.73 -1.35
N LYS A 185 9.65 -16.73 -0.45
CA LYS A 185 9.74 -17.30 0.91
C LYS A 185 10.14 -18.78 0.92
N ASP A 186 9.91 -19.53 -0.17
CA ASP A 186 10.33 -20.94 -0.28
C ASP A 186 11.86 -21.13 -0.29
N GLN A 187 12.62 -20.08 -0.61
CA GLN A 187 14.08 -20.11 -0.48
C GLN A 187 14.54 -20.13 0.99
N MET A 188 13.64 -19.84 1.93
CA MET A 188 13.90 -19.82 3.37
C MET A 188 13.76 -21.21 4.02
N ASN A 189 13.00 -22.13 3.39
CA ASN A 189 12.67 -23.46 3.95
C ASN A 189 13.63 -24.59 3.52
N ARG A 190 14.47 -24.37 2.50
CA ARG A 190 15.58 -25.29 2.18
C ARG A 190 16.78 -24.76 2.94
N GLY A 191 17.42 -25.58 3.79
CA GLY A 191 18.52 -25.24 4.71
C GLY A 191 19.81 -24.67 4.09
N ALA A 192 19.68 -23.77 3.11
CA ALA A 192 20.72 -22.99 2.49
C ALA A 192 20.89 -21.66 3.25
N PHE A 193 22.10 -21.11 3.13
CA PHE A 193 22.55 -19.81 3.62
C PHE A 193 21.48 -18.72 3.46
N LYS A 194 21.42 -17.77 4.42
CA LYS A 194 20.47 -16.64 4.51
C LYS A 194 19.96 -16.21 3.12
N PRO A 195 18.62 -16.17 2.90
CA PRO A 195 18.07 -15.84 1.58
C PRO A 195 18.64 -14.50 1.10
N VAL A 196 19.28 -14.51 -0.06
CA VAL A 196 19.91 -13.32 -0.63
C VAL A 196 18.79 -12.47 -1.20
N LYS A 197 18.49 -11.35 -0.55
CA LYS A 197 17.58 -10.34 -1.12
C LYS A 197 18.15 -9.89 -2.47
N SER A 198 17.32 -9.90 -3.50
CA SER A 198 17.64 -9.38 -4.83
C SER A 198 17.81 -7.85 -4.84
N ARG A 199 17.28 -7.18 -3.80
CA ARG A 199 17.18 -5.72 -3.72
C ARG A 199 17.55 -5.22 -2.32
N ARG A 200 18.08 -3.99 -2.26
CA ARG A 200 18.28 -3.21 -1.04
C ARG A 200 17.25 -2.11 -1.01
N THR A 201 16.60 -1.99 0.13
CA THR A 201 15.43 -1.15 0.32
C THR A 201 15.64 -0.22 1.51
N ILE A 202 15.13 1.01 1.41
CA ILE A 202 15.13 2.01 2.49
C ILE A 202 13.78 2.72 2.47
N ILE A 203 13.17 2.88 3.64
CA ILE A 203 11.97 3.69 3.85
C ILE A 203 12.37 4.87 4.72
N LEU A 204 12.09 6.09 4.28
CA LEU A 204 12.41 7.33 4.98
C LEU A 204 11.16 8.19 5.13
N ASP A 205 11.02 8.88 6.25
CA ASP A 205 10.08 10.00 6.34
C ASP A 205 10.55 11.12 5.41
N SER A 206 9.61 11.90 4.84
CA SER A 206 9.96 12.95 3.88
C SER A 206 10.94 13.97 4.43
N ALA A 207 10.82 14.37 5.70
CA ALA A 207 11.78 15.25 6.35
C ALA A 207 13.20 14.64 6.36
N ALA A 208 13.35 13.35 6.72
CA ALA A 208 14.64 12.67 6.74
C ALA A 208 15.26 12.54 5.34
N PHE A 209 14.43 12.26 4.32
CA PHE A 209 14.88 12.27 2.93
C PHE A 209 15.35 13.67 2.50
N MET A 210 14.60 14.71 2.84
CA MET A 210 14.95 16.09 2.50
C MET A 210 16.16 16.61 3.28
N GLU A 211 16.39 16.18 4.50
CA GLU A 211 17.62 16.50 5.25
C GLU A 211 18.86 15.97 4.54
N GLU A 212 18.81 14.73 4.05
CA GLU A 212 19.93 14.09 3.36
C GLU A 212 20.13 14.64 1.94
N PHE A 213 19.06 14.82 1.17
CA PHE A 213 19.14 15.08 -0.28
C PHE A 213 18.62 16.46 -0.72
N GLY A 214 17.85 17.16 0.11
CA GLY A 214 17.04 18.33 -0.27
C GLY A 214 17.66 19.71 0.01
N LEU A 215 18.87 19.77 0.58
CA LEU A 215 19.56 21.03 0.93
C LEU A 215 18.69 21.99 1.78
N PRO A 216 18.15 21.55 2.92
CA PRO A 216 17.13 22.31 3.68
C PRO A 216 17.62 23.68 4.17
N LEU A 217 18.92 23.88 4.32
CA LEU A 217 19.49 25.19 4.67
C LEU A 217 19.17 26.28 3.62
N LYS A 218 18.92 25.90 2.37
CA LYS A 218 18.58 26.83 1.28
C LYS A 218 17.07 27.11 1.18
N THR A 219 16.25 26.35 1.89
CA THR A 219 14.78 26.44 1.83
C THR A 219 14.15 26.99 3.11
N ARG A 220 14.95 27.21 4.16
CA ARG A 220 14.50 27.82 5.41
C ARG A 220 14.13 29.29 5.19
N THR A 221 12.91 29.67 5.55
CA THR A 221 12.40 31.04 5.51
C THR A 221 12.95 31.86 6.68
N LYS A 222 12.77 33.19 6.64
CA LYS A 222 13.31 34.12 7.65
C LYS A 222 12.73 33.91 9.05
N ASP A 223 11.50 33.41 9.14
CA ASP A 223 10.81 33.06 10.39
C ASP A 223 11.16 31.66 10.89
N GLY A 224 12.00 30.91 10.16
CA GLY A 224 12.53 29.62 10.58
C GLY A 224 11.75 28.40 10.09
N TYR A 225 10.59 28.59 9.46
CA TYR A 225 9.84 27.53 8.79
C TYR A 225 10.62 26.95 7.60
N ASN A 226 10.45 25.67 7.33
CA ASN A 226 11.05 25.02 6.17
C ASN A 226 10.04 24.12 5.47
N PRO A 227 9.49 24.49 4.30
CA PRO A 227 8.47 23.71 3.63
C PRO A 227 8.94 22.28 3.26
N LEU A 228 10.24 22.05 3.06
CA LEU A 228 10.75 20.70 2.78
C LEU A 228 10.77 19.78 4.00
N LEU A 229 10.78 20.34 5.22
CA LEU A 229 10.85 19.56 6.47
C LEU A 229 9.53 19.59 7.25
N ASP A 230 8.81 20.70 7.15
CA ASP A 230 7.65 20.98 7.99
C ASP A 230 6.33 20.57 7.33
N ASP A 231 6.24 20.63 5.99
CA ASP A 231 5.05 20.21 5.26
C ASP A 231 5.05 18.72 4.96
N PHE A 232 3.88 18.19 4.60
CA PHE A 232 3.70 16.81 4.11
C PHE A 232 4.34 15.73 5.00
N ARG A 233 4.32 15.94 6.32
CA ARG A 233 4.85 14.98 7.32
C ARG A 233 4.17 13.61 7.28
N ASN A 234 3.06 13.51 6.56
CA ASN A 234 2.35 12.27 6.31
C ASN A 234 2.86 11.51 5.08
N THR A 235 3.85 12.02 4.35
CA THR A 235 4.47 11.32 3.22
C THR A 235 5.77 10.62 3.62
N LYS A 236 6.14 9.58 2.86
CA LYS A 236 7.41 8.87 2.99
C LYS A 236 8.04 8.66 1.61
N PHE A 237 9.32 8.29 1.61
CA PHE A 237 10.07 7.85 0.45
C PHE A 237 10.42 6.36 0.59
N TYR A 238 10.24 5.61 -0.48
CA TYR A 238 10.70 4.25 -0.68
C TYR A 238 11.81 4.25 -1.73
N LEU A 239 12.99 3.78 -1.35
CA LEU A 239 14.13 3.60 -2.24
C LEU A 239 14.39 2.10 -2.37
N SER A 240 14.50 1.60 -3.60
CA SER A 240 14.76 0.19 -3.87
C SER A 240 15.74 0.03 -5.04
N VAL A 241 16.90 -0.57 -4.77
CA VAL A 241 17.98 -0.74 -5.76
C VAL A 241 18.43 -2.20 -5.84
N PRO A 242 18.89 -2.69 -7.01
CA PRO A 242 19.46 -4.04 -7.11
C PRO A 242 20.65 -4.27 -6.16
N THR A 243 20.80 -5.48 -5.61
CA THR A 243 21.99 -5.85 -4.80
C THR A 243 23.26 -6.04 -5.63
N HIS A 244 23.10 -6.37 -6.91
CA HIS A 244 24.20 -6.54 -7.85
C HIS A 244 23.95 -5.69 -9.09
N ASN A 245 24.85 -4.76 -9.38
CA ASN A 245 24.95 -4.19 -10.72
C ASN A 245 25.58 -5.29 -11.59
N LYS A 246 24.76 -5.95 -12.43
CA LYS A 246 25.30 -6.84 -13.47
C LYS A 246 25.88 -6.03 -14.61
#